data_AF-A0A9D7X7R3-F1
#
_entry.id   AF-A0A9D7X7R3-F1
#
_cell.length_a   1.000
_cell.length_b   1.000
_cell.length_c   1.000
_cell.angle_alpha   90.00
_cell.angle_beta   90.00
_cell.angle_gamma   90.00
#
_symmetry.space_group_name_H-M   'P 1'
#
loop_
_entity.id
_entity.type
_entity.pdbx_description
1 polymer ?
#
loop_
_entity_poly.entity_id
_entity_poly.type
_entity_poly.pdbx_seq_one_letter_code
_entity_poly.pdbx_strand_id
1 'polypeptide(L)'
;MNTTSLKKKNLIAQWAFDTRPILGRLHLWLEDVNIEWIKGQIPDELNDSISFTDNRTERMLAMTSAVTALGTKLFGRFGEGAGLEKKELNLVKKDADAISAYAMSESLWYLTRTLPENHAIMVCLGEGLMPKAGENAEMGANPLLGFGRVYARPEVAKFLEKCVLKLINNKAYTWEDFKHAIALKDITVWGAAIDTLENTSRFSKGEKTGPLTVLHLFDQPLAITDQYEGYIGTLVLPKAVVERAADDSLLVNYFTPRGKVVDAIKMTYPGIQSNHIHVWTLQGKNREPRIGKLWEEWLEQGVHLVDENWTLPTGFHPFTDSGTYAPTFFVKTWEDENNDTHLFIVDGYAASAEAIQAASLCSILDIDVSLAVLSSKFILRFDKDAASMKLDPDADDFALRLKNEIFDEDIDDAMVETYRESILQARNAGIPLKKKTLSADDLIAEKKWRAIATSGYMLPDPYSGFPGVSQISDDTYSVTVRMTTEKADKKITFALKLLETFGESKLVFSPLLNRFLKGEDFKNRAVKISDSGRIRNELQTLCTDALEYFGDKVFLKFDKIPTATFSGDEQKTLRTILLWYKKNYPMWFEWLELSE
;
A
#
# COMPACT_ATOMS: atom_id res chain seq x y z
N MET A 1 -1.34 2.18 45.48
CA MET A 1 -1.65 1.76 44.10
C MET A 1 -0.77 0.57 43.76
N ASN A 2 -1.34 -0.50 43.20
CA ASN A 2 -0.60 -1.71 42.86
C ASN A 2 0.41 -1.40 41.73
N THR A 3 1.65 -1.89 41.81
CA THR A 3 2.76 -1.52 40.89
C THR A 3 2.41 -1.71 39.42
N THR A 4 1.61 -2.73 39.09
CA THR A 4 1.08 -3.01 37.74
C THR A 4 0.14 -1.92 37.22
N SER A 5 -0.68 -1.33 38.08
CA SER A 5 -1.61 -0.25 37.70
C SER A 5 -0.87 1.05 37.37
N LEU A 6 0.22 1.35 38.10
CA LEU A 6 1.04 2.53 37.81
C LEU A 6 1.82 2.35 36.50
N LYS A 7 2.38 1.16 36.25
CA LYS A 7 3.04 0.83 34.97
C LYS A 7 2.11 1.05 33.77
N LYS A 8 0.90 0.52 33.83
CA LYS A 8 -0.13 0.68 32.79
C LYS A 8 -0.46 2.16 32.54
N LYS A 9 -0.66 2.96 33.60
CA LYS A 9 -0.90 4.41 33.47
C LYS A 9 0.27 5.14 32.82
N ASN A 10 1.50 4.80 33.19
CA ASN A 10 2.69 5.40 32.59
C ASN A 10 2.82 5.04 31.11
N LEU A 11 2.51 3.79 30.74
CA LEU A 11 2.49 3.35 29.35
C LEU A 11 1.48 4.18 28.53
N ILE A 12 0.24 4.28 28.98
CA ILE A 12 -0.81 5.07 28.31
C ILE A 12 -0.37 6.53 28.17
N ALA A 13 0.13 7.14 29.25
CA ALA A 13 0.58 8.52 29.24
C ALA A 13 1.73 8.76 28.25
N GLN A 14 2.69 7.82 28.18
CA GLN A 14 3.80 7.90 27.24
C GLN A 14 3.32 7.79 25.79
N TRP A 15 2.46 6.82 25.48
CA TRP A 15 1.87 6.68 24.13
C TRP A 15 1.05 7.91 23.74
N ALA A 16 0.21 8.42 24.64
CA ALA A 16 -0.58 9.62 24.40
C ALA A 16 0.32 10.85 24.14
N PHE A 17 1.42 10.98 24.89
CA PHE A 17 2.39 12.07 24.69
C PHE A 17 3.10 11.96 23.34
N ASP A 18 3.63 10.79 23.02
CA ASP A 18 4.41 10.54 21.81
C ASP A 18 3.58 10.71 20.54
N THR A 19 2.34 10.23 20.57
CA THR A 19 1.40 10.22 19.43
C THR A 19 0.44 11.40 19.42
N ARG A 20 0.57 12.34 20.37
CA ARG A 20 -0.23 13.57 20.47
C ARG A 20 -0.36 14.35 19.14
N PRO A 21 0.67 14.47 18.28
CA PRO A 21 0.53 15.16 17.01
C PRO A 21 -0.59 14.59 16.12
N ILE A 22 -0.70 13.27 16.06
CA ILE A 22 -1.71 12.56 15.25
C ILE A 22 -3.06 12.59 15.96
N LEU A 23 -3.10 12.25 17.26
CA LEU A 23 -4.32 12.26 18.06
C LEU A 23 -5.00 13.64 18.04
N GLY A 24 -4.23 14.71 18.27
CA GLY A 24 -4.74 16.07 18.25
C GLY A 24 -5.19 16.52 16.86
N ARG A 25 -4.58 16.01 15.78
CA ARG A 25 -5.01 16.31 14.42
C ARG A 25 -6.35 15.66 14.08
N LEU A 26 -6.59 14.45 14.54
CA LEU A 26 -7.79 13.68 14.26
C LEU A 26 -8.84 13.77 15.37
N HIS A 27 -8.63 14.66 16.35
CA HIS A 27 -9.54 14.93 17.46
C HIS A 27 -9.88 13.65 18.22
N LEU A 28 -8.83 12.90 18.57
CA LEU A 28 -8.92 11.64 19.30
C LEU A 28 -8.26 11.76 20.67
N TRP A 29 -8.75 10.96 21.60
CA TRP A 29 -8.14 10.72 22.89
C TRP A 29 -7.78 9.25 23.06
N LEU A 30 -6.61 8.96 23.64
CA LEU A 30 -6.16 7.60 23.93
C LEU A 30 -6.60 7.22 25.34
N GLU A 31 -7.60 6.33 25.44
CA GLU A 31 -8.10 5.81 26.72
C GLU A 31 -7.24 4.65 27.22
N ASP A 32 -6.83 3.75 26.31
CA ASP A 32 -5.98 2.61 26.66
C ASP A 32 -5.09 2.14 25.49
N VAL A 33 -3.99 1.48 25.82
CA VAL A 33 -3.11 0.78 24.88
C VAL A 33 -2.62 -0.54 25.50
N ASN A 34 -2.76 -1.64 24.78
CA ASN A 34 -2.24 -2.95 25.15
C ASN A 34 -1.26 -3.45 24.10
N ILE A 35 -0.15 -4.05 24.54
CA ILE A 35 0.90 -4.58 23.65
C ILE A 35 1.05 -6.07 23.95
N GLU A 36 0.90 -6.89 22.92
CA GLU A 36 1.07 -8.34 22.93
C GLU A 36 2.23 -8.70 21.99
N TRP A 37 3.27 -9.33 22.52
CA TRP A 37 4.43 -9.75 21.73
C TRP A 37 4.19 -11.11 21.08
N ILE A 38 4.38 -11.19 19.77
CA ILE A 38 4.22 -12.41 18.98
C ILE A 38 5.59 -13.09 18.81
N LYS A 39 6.64 -12.30 18.54
CA LYS A 39 8.04 -12.75 18.39
C LYS A 39 8.98 -11.68 18.95
N GLY A 40 10.11 -12.10 19.52
CA GLY A 40 11.23 -11.20 19.85
C GLY A 40 10.97 -10.24 21.01
N GLN A 41 10.23 -10.66 22.04
CA GLN A 41 9.91 -9.83 23.19
C GLN A 41 11.16 -9.20 23.83
N ILE A 42 11.14 -7.87 24.00
CA ILE A 42 12.18 -7.11 24.68
C ILE A 42 11.84 -7.02 26.18
N PRO A 43 12.82 -7.07 27.10
CA PRO A 43 12.56 -7.07 28.55
C PRO A 43 11.89 -5.80 29.13
N ASP A 44 11.91 -4.67 28.41
CA ASP A 44 11.38 -3.38 28.86
C ASP A 44 10.28 -2.85 27.93
N GLU A 45 9.03 -2.86 28.39
CA GLU A 45 7.86 -2.37 27.65
C GLU A 45 7.87 -0.85 27.42
N LEU A 46 8.65 -0.07 28.19
CA LEU A 46 8.78 1.38 28.00
C LEU A 46 9.83 1.72 26.93
N ASN A 47 10.77 0.81 26.68
CA ASN A 47 11.81 0.91 25.65
C ASN A 47 11.69 -0.27 24.68
N ASP A 48 10.58 -0.26 23.95
CA ASP A 48 10.10 -1.34 23.09
C ASP A 48 10.47 -1.15 21.61
N SER A 49 11.50 -0.35 21.30
CA SER A 49 11.97 -0.14 19.93
C SER A 49 12.57 -1.41 19.35
N ILE A 50 12.07 -1.75 18.18
CA ILE A 50 12.43 -2.96 17.44
C ILE A 50 13.02 -2.64 16.07
N SER A 51 13.10 -1.36 15.71
CA SER A 51 13.45 -0.90 14.37
C SER A 51 14.73 -0.06 14.30
N PHE A 52 14.95 0.55 13.12
CA PHE A 52 15.99 1.55 12.88
C PHE A 52 15.56 2.99 13.22
N THR A 53 14.29 3.18 13.59
CA THR A 53 13.74 4.47 14.02
C THR A 53 13.71 4.55 15.54
N ASP A 54 13.49 5.74 16.08
CA ASP A 54 13.34 5.92 17.54
C ASP A 54 11.95 5.43 18.04
N ASN A 55 11.85 5.22 19.36
CA ASN A 55 10.61 4.77 20.04
C ASN A 55 9.38 5.61 19.67
N ARG A 56 9.53 6.93 19.59
CA ARG A 56 8.40 7.84 19.32
C ARG A 56 7.93 7.70 17.88
N THR A 57 8.87 7.59 16.94
CA THR A 57 8.59 7.35 15.52
C THR A 57 7.85 6.03 15.33
N GLU A 58 8.30 4.94 15.97
CA GLU A 58 7.56 3.67 15.94
C GLU A 58 6.12 3.83 16.44
N ARG A 59 5.92 4.45 17.61
CA ARG A 59 4.57 4.67 18.18
C ARG A 59 3.69 5.50 17.24
N MET A 60 4.25 6.51 16.56
CA MET A 60 3.50 7.30 15.58
C MET A 60 3.18 6.52 14.30
N LEU A 61 4.03 5.61 13.84
CA LEU A 61 3.72 4.71 12.72
C LEU A 61 2.57 3.75 13.09
N ALA A 62 2.62 3.15 14.29
CA ALA A 62 1.52 2.32 14.78
C ALA A 62 0.20 3.12 14.88
N MET A 63 0.25 4.32 15.45
CA MET A 63 -0.92 5.20 15.56
C MET A 63 -1.43 5.62 14.18
N THR A 64 -0.55 5.87 13.21
CA THR A 64 -0.92 6.19 11.81
C THR A 64 -1.76 5.08 11.20
N SER A 65 -1.34 3.81 11.33
CA SER A 65 -2.15 2.67 10.88
C SER A 65 -3.45 2.53 11.68
N ALA A 66 -3.44 2.78 12.99
CA ALA A 66 -4.64 2.69 13.83
C ALA A 66 -5.71 3.70 13.42
N VAL A 67 -5.36 4.98 13.32
CA VAL A 67 -6.31 6.03 12.97
C VAL A 67 -6.79 5.94 11.53
N THR A 68 -5.96 5.43 10.62
CA THR A 68 -6.36 5.15 9.24
C THR A 68 -7.39 4.04 9.19
N ALA A 69 -7.18 2.93 9.90
CA ALA A 69 -8.16 1.84 9.99
C ALA A 69 -9.47 2.29 10.65
N LEU A 70 -9.39 3.05 11.75
CA LEU A 70 -10.56 3.61 12.45
C LEU A 70 -11.37 4.55 11.54
N GLY A 71 -10.71 5.55 10.96
CA GLY A 71 -11.35 6.55 10.12
C GLY A 71 -12.03 5.92 8.90
N THR A 72 -11.33 4.99 8.25
CA THR A 72 -11.87 4.28 7.08
C THR A 72 -13.07 3.43 7.46
N LYS A 73 -12.99 2.64 8.55
CA LYS A 73 -14.11 1.81 8.99
C LYS A 73 -15.36 2.63 9.34
N LEU A 74 -15.20 3.74 10.05
CA LEU A 74 -16.33 4.54 10.52
C LEU A 74 -16.90 5.47 9.44
N PHE A 75 -16.05 6.02 8.57
CA PHE A 75 -16.43 7.13 7.69
C PHE A 75 -16.25 6.83 6.19
N GLY A 76 -15.65 5.69 5.85
CA GLY A 76 -15.41 5.23 4.47
C GLY A 76 -16.59 4.50 3.82
N ARG A 77 -17.80 4.53 4.40
CA ARG A 77 -19.02 3.95 3.80
C ARG A 77 -19.00 2.42 3.68
N PHE A 78 -18.51 1.75 4.73
CA PHE A 78 -18.45 0.29 4.80
C PHE A 78 -19.78 -0.39 4.46
N GLY A 79 -19.78 -1.33 3.51
CA GLY A 79 -20.97 -2.10 3.13
C GLY A 79 -22.03 -1.36 2.32
N GLU A 80 -21.90 -0.05 2.10
CA GLU A 80 -22.89 0.72 1.33
C GLU A 80 -22.91 0.37 -0.16
N GLY A 81 -21.88 -0.34 -0.67
CA GLY A 81 -21.79 -0.81 -2.04
C GLY A 81 -22.49 -2.15 -2.29
N ALA A 82 -23.04 -2.80 -1.26
CA ALA A 82 -23.70 -4.09 -1.40
C ALA A 82 -24.93 -3.98 -2.32
N GLY A 83 -24.97 -4.81 -3.36
CA GLY A 83 -26.07 -4.86 -4.33
C GLY A 83 -26.15 -3.68 -5.29
N LEU A 84 -25.19 -2.74 -5.25
CA LEU A 84 -25.13 -1.63 -6.19
C LEU A 84 -24.55 -2.05 -7.55
N GLU A 85 -24.94 -1.31 -8.59
CA GLU A 85 -24.36 -1.45 -9.92
C GLU A 85 -22.89 -1.01 -9.94
N LYS A 86 -22.12 -1.50 -10.92
CA LYS A 86 -20.66 -1.28 -11.00
C LYS A 86 -20.25 0.20 -10.86
N LYS A 87 -21.02 1.11 -11.49
CA LYS A 87 -20.73 2.55 -11.45
C LYS A 87 -20.87 3.13 -10.04
N GLU A 88 -21.93 2.77 -9.33
CA GLU A 88 -22.22 3.26 -7.99
C GLU A 88 -21.31 2.61 -6.95
N LEU A 89 -21.03 1.30 -7.09
CA LEU A 89 -20.03 0.60 -6.29
C LEU A 89 -18.66 1.29 -6.38
N ASN A 90 -18.24 1.69 -7.58
CA ASN A 90 -16.98 2.40 -7.77
C ASN A 90 -16.94 3.76 -7.05
N LEU A 91 -18.08 4.46 -6.90
CA LEU A 91 -18.15 5.69 -6.11
C LEU A 91 -17.96 5.42 -4.62
N VAL A 92 -18.57 4.35 -4.09
CA VAL A 92 -18.38 3.94 -2.69
C VAL A 92 -16.91 3.57 -2.43
N LYS A 93 -16.28 2.84 -3.36
CA LYS A 93 -14.84 2.51 -3.28
C LYS A 93 -13.99 3.79 -3.23
N LYS A 94 -14.21 4.72 -4.17
CA LYS A 94 -13.47 5.98 -4.24
C LYS A 94 -13.61 6.83 -2.98
N ASP A 95 -14.82 6.87 -2.38
CA ASP A 95 -15.04 7.56 -1.11
C ASP A 95 -14.27 6.91 0.05
N ALA A 96 -14.24 5.57 0.10
CA ALA A 96 -13.48 4.83 1.10
C ALA A 96 -11.98 5.12 0.99
N ASP A 97 -11.43 5.02 -0.23
CA ASP A 97 -10.02 5.30 -0.54
C ASP A 97 -9.66 6.76 -0.22
N ALA A 98 -10.58 7.71 -0.44
CA ALA A 98 -10.35 9.12 -0.12
C ALA A 98 -10.21 9.37 1.40
N ILE A 99 -11.01 8.67 2.22
CA ILE A 99 -10.92 8.77 3.69
C ILE A 99 -9.64 8.12 4.20
N SER A 100 -9.32 6.91 3.72
CA SER A 100 -8.10 6.19 4.12
C SER A 100 -6.85 6.99 3.75
N ALA A 101 -6.77 7.46 2.51
CA ALA A 101 -5.63 8.24 2.02
C ALA A 101 -5.45 9.55 2.77
N TYR A 102 -6.55 10.24 3.09
CA TYR A 102 -6.49 11.46 3.86
C TYR A 102 -6.01 11.21 5.30
N ALA A 103 -6.55 10.21 6.00
CA ALA A 103 -6.15 9.89 7.37
C ALA A 103 -4.66 9.52 7.46
N MET A 104 -4.18 8.68 6.53
CA MET A 104 -2.77 8.30 6.40
C MET A 104 -1.88 9.52 6.09
N SER A 105 -2.24 10.31 5.08
CA SER A 105 -1.46 11.47 4.64
C SER A 105 -1.34 12.55 5.71
N GLU A 106 -2.45 12.87 6.41
CA GLU A 106 -2.41 13.82 7.52
C GLU A 106 -1.58 13.29 8.69
N SER A 107 -1.64 11.98 8.98
CA SER A 107 -0.81 11.38 10.02
C SER A 107 0.69 11.47 9.68
N LEU A 108 1.08 11.19 8.43
CA LEU A 108 2.46 11.33 7.95
C LEU A 108 2.95 12.78 8.01
N TRP A 109 2.11 13.77 7.68
CA TRP A 109 2.47 15.20 7.84
C TRP A 109 2.76 15.59 9.29
N TYR A 110 2.01 15.04 10.25
CA TYR A 110 2.21 15.34 11.66
C TYR A 110 3.36 14.54 12.26
N LEU A 111 3.56 13.30 11.81
CA LEU A 111 4.70 12.46 12.17
C LEU A 111 6.01 13.12 11.74
N THR A 112 6.13 13.52 10.47
CA THR A 112 7.39 14.03 9.90
C THR A 112 7.87 15.35 10.48
N ARG A 113 6.99 16.12 11.15
CA ARG A 113 7.38 17.32 11.92
C ARG A 113 8.23 17.00 13.15
N THR A 114 8.14 15.77 13.64
CA THR A 114 8.88 15.31 14.82
C THR A 114 10.24 14.70 14.47
N LEU A 115 10.47 14.39 13.20
CA LEU A 115 11.74 13.85 12.72
C LEU A 115 12.86 14.89 12.80
N PRO A 116 14.14 14.45 12.79
CA PRO A 116 15.27 15.35 12.64
C PRO A 116 15.14 16.22 11.39
N GLU A 117 15.73 17.41 11.39
CA GLU A 117 15.45 18.44 10.39
C GLU A 117 15.84 18.05 8.96
N ASN A 118 16.81 17.15 8.82
CA ASN A 118 17.31 16.62 7.55
C ASN A 118 16.65 15.29 7.12
N HIS A 119 15.59 14.84 7.81
CA HIS A 119 14.91 13.58 7.49
C HIS A 119 13.63 13.81 6.69
N ALA A 120 13.34 12.87 5.80
CA ALA A 120 12.12 12.84 4.98
C ALA A 120 11.60 11.41 4.81
N ILE A 121 10.30 11.29 4.59
CA ILE A 121 9.66 10.07 4.07
C ILE A 121 9.27 10.33 2.62
N MET A 122 9.67 9.45 1.71
CA MET A 122 9.29 9.48 0.30
C MET A 122 8.45 8.25 -0.04
N VAL A 123 7.25 8.46 -0.56
CA VAL A 123 6.40 7.36 -1.03
C VAL A 123 7.00 6.78 -2.30
N CYS A 124 7.41 5.52 -2.23
CA CYS A 124 8.02 4.75 -3.32
C CYS A 124 7.02 3.79 -3.96
N LEU A 125 6.00 3.34 -3.22
CA LEU A 125 4.83 2.62 -3.72
C LEU A 125 3.60 3.17 -3.00
N GLY A 126 2.54 3.47 -3.74
CA GLY A 126 1.39 4.16 -3.18
C GLY A 126 0.25 4.25 -4.20
N GLU A 127 -0.75 5.05 -3.88
CA GLU A 127 -1.97 5.21 -4.67
C GLU A 127 -1.68 6.02 -5.95
N GLY A 128 -1.32 5.32 -7.03
CA GLY A 128 -1.10 5.87 -8.36
C GLY A 128 0.06 6.87 -8.48
N LEU A 129 0.29 7.37 -9.70
CA LEU A 129 1.41 8.26 -10.00
C LEU A 129 1.13 9.69 -9.51
N MET A 130 2.16 10.41 -9.06
CA MET A 130 2.08 11.87 -9.02
C MET A 130 1.95 12.38 -10.48
N PRO A 131 1.03 13.31 -10.77
CA PRO A 131 0.90 13.86 -12.13
C PRO A 131 2.24 14.42 -12.61
N LYS A 132 2.75 13.93 -13.74
CA LYS A 132 3.93 14.48 -14.40
C LYS A 132 3.63 15.90 -14.89
N ALA A 133 4.67 16.71 -15.13
CA ALA A 133 4.46 18.07 -15.61
C ALA A 133 3.82 18.04 -17.01
N GLY A 134 2.49 18.18 -17.08
CA GLY A 134 1.73 18.16 -18.34
C GLY A 134 1.01 16.85 -18.68
N GLU A 135 0.90 15.86 -17.77
CA GLU A 135 0.13 14.62 -17.99
C GLU A 135 -1.19 14.58 -17.19
N ASN A 136 -2.18 13.83 -17.71
CA ASN A 136 -3.56 13.69 -17.19
C ASN A 136 -3.68 12.51 -16.20
N ALA A 137 -4.65 12.57 -15.27
CA ALA A 137 -4.84 11.62 -14.16
C ALA A 137 -5.84 10.47 -14.41
N GLU A 138 -6.30 10.26 -15.65
CA GLU A 138 -7.12 9.06 -15.98
C GLU A 138 -6.39 7.73 -15.67
N MET A 139 -5.09 7.78 -15.34
CA MET A 139 -4.23 6.68 -14.90
C MET A 139 -4.20 6.48 -13.36
N GLY A 140 -5.34 6.58 -12.64
CA GLY A 140 -5.44 6.09 -11.26
C GLY A 140 -4.72 6.88 -10.14
N ALA A 141 -4.28 8.12 -10.42
CA ALA A 141 -3.48 8.93 -9.49
C ALA A 141 -4.25 9.44 -8.25
N ASN A 142 -3.70 9.21 -7.05
CA ASN A 142 -4.06 9.94 -5.83
C ASN A 142 -2.84 10.69 -5.28
N PRO A 143 -2.72 12.01 -5.52
CA PRO A 143 -1.51 12.77 -5.21
C PRO A 143 -1.33 13.02 -3.71
N LEU A 144 -2.27 12.62 -2.85
CA LEU A 144 -2.04 12.60 -1.42
C LEU A 144 -0.97 11.58 -1.03
N LEU A 145 -0.87 10.44 -1.73
CA LEU A 145 0.02 9.31 -1.43
C LEU A 145 0.61 8.67 -2.71
N GLY A 146 0.70 9.41 -3.80
CA GLY A 146 1.26 8.90 -5.05
C GLY A 146 2.79 8.77 -5.01
N PHE A 147 3.35 8.04 -5.98
CA PHE A 147 4.80 7.88 -6.11
C PHE A 147 5.56 9.21 -6.12
N GLY A 148 6.65 9.28 -5.36
CA GLY A 148 7.48 10.46 -5.24
C GLY A 148 6.94 11.50 -4.27
N ARG A 149 5.79 11.28 -3.62
CA ARG A 149 5.29 12.19 -2.58
C ARG A 149 6.27 12.26 -1.42
N VAL A 150 6.60 13.48 -1.01
CA VAL A 150 7.54 13.74 0.09
C VAL A 150 6.82 14.29 1.31
N TYR A 151 7.09 13.69 2.47
CA TYR A 151 6.72 14.21 3.78
C TYR A 151 7.99 14.59 4.53
N ALA A 152 8.17 15.89 4.74
CA ALA A 152 9.34 16.44 5.42
C ALA A 152 9.06 17.85 5.93
N ARG A 153 10.03 18.45 6.61
CA ARG A 153 10.02 19.89 6.91
C ARG A 153 10.09 20.71 5.60
N PRO A 154 9.56 21.95 5.57
CA PRO A 154 9.35 22.69 4.32
C PRO A 154 10.57 22.83 3.40
N GLU A 155 11.75 23.08 3.95
CA GLU A 155 12.98 23.26 3.15
C GLU A 155 13.46 21.96 2.51
N VAL A 156 13.45 20.86 3.28
CA VAL A 156 13.78 19.51 2.79
C VAL A 156 12.76 19.05 1.76
N ALA A 157 11.47 19.25 2.03
CA ALA A 157 10.39 18.93 1.10
C ALA A 157 10.58 19.65 -0.24
N LYS A 158 10.81 20.97 -0.22
CA LYS A 158 11.01 21.78 -1.43
C LYS A 158 12.23 21.33 -2.24
N PHE A 159 13.30 20.90 -1.59
CA PHE A 159 14.49 20.36 -2.27
C PHE A 159 14.18 19.01 -2.90
N LEU A 160 13.64 18.06 -2.13
CA LEU A 160 13.36 16.71 -2.60
C LEU A 160 12.29 16.69 -3.70
N GLU A 161 11.23 17.51 -3.59
CA GLU A 161 10.22 17.66 -4.65
C GLU A 161 10.85 18.02 -5.99
N LYS A 162 11.84 18.93 -6.02
CA LYS A 162 12.56 19.27 -7.24
C LYS A 162 13.39 18.11 -7.78
N CYS A 163 14.02 17.33 -6.91
CA CYS A 163 14.80 16.16 -7.28
C CYS A 163 13.89 15.04 -7.84
N VAL A 164 12.77 14.76 -7.18
CA VAL A 164 11.77 13.79 -7.61
C VAL A 164 11.15 14.20 -8.95
N LEU A 165 10.79 15.48 -9.12
CA LEU A 165 10.27 15.97 -10.41
C LEU A 165 11.28 15.78 -11.54
N LYS A 166 12.59 15.94 -11.28
CA LYS A 166 13.61 15.62 -12.27
C LYS A 166 13.68 14.12 -12.56
N LEU A 167 13.64 13.28 -11.52
CA LEU A 167 13.65 11.83 -11.65
C LEU A 167 12.51 11.31 -12.53
N ILE A 168 11.31 11.88 -12.35
CA ILE A 168 10.11 11.47 -13.08
C ILE A 168 10.10 12.02 -14.52
N ASN A 169 10.53 13.27 -14.75
CA ASN A 169 10.31 13.97 -16.02
C ASN A 169 11.55 14.04 -16.93
N ASN A 170 12.76 13.84 -16.40
CA ASN A 170 14.00 13.97 -17.18
C ASN A 170 14.70 12.62 -17.33
N LYS A 171 14.61 12.03 -18.53
CA LYS A 171 15.26 10.75 -18.87
C LYS A 171 16.78 10.71 -18.65
N ALA A 172 17.45 11.87 -18.61
CA ALA A 172 18.88 11.96 -18.34
C ALA A 172 19.21 12.04 -16.84
N TYR A 173 18.22 12.28 -15.97
CA TYR A 173 18.41 12.32 -14.52
C TYR A 173 18.09 10.94 -13.94
N THR A 174 19.13 10.23 -13.51
CA THR A 174 19.05 8.84 -13.08
C THR A 174 18.85 8.70 -11.58
N TRP A 175 18.59 7.47 -11.12
CA TRP A 175 18.58 7.14 -9.70
C TRP A 175 19.90 7.49 -8.99
N GLU A 176 21.04 7.29 -9.67
CA GLU A 176 22.36 7.63 -9.12
C GLU A 176 22.52 9.14 -8.93
N ASP A 177 21.98 9.96 -9.84
CA ASP A 177 21.97 11.42 -9.71
C ASP A 177 21.09 11.88 -8.53
N PHE A 178 19.97 11.20 -8.29
CA PHE A 178 19.11 11.43 -7.13
C PHE A 178 19.87 11.13 -5.83
N LYS A 179 20.47 9.94 -5.72
CA LYS A 179 21.29 9.54 -4.56
C LYS A 179 22.44 10.51 -4.30
N HIS A 180 23.14 10.93 -5.35
CA HIS A 180 24.22 11.90 -5.22
C HIS A 180 23.73 13.25 -4.69
N ALA A 181 22.58 13.73 -5.20
CA ALA A 181 22.00 15.00 -4.77
C ALA A 181 21.58 15.02 -3.29
N ILE A 182 20.95 13.94 -2.80
CA ILE A 182 20.55 13.85 -1.38
C ILE A 182 21.77 13.73 -0.46
N ALA A 183 22.80 12.98 -0.86
CA ALA A 183 24.03 12.82 -0.09
C ALA A 183 24.81 14.14 0.03
N LEU A 184 24.91 14.92 -1.06
CA LEU A 184 25.53 16.25 -1.03
C LEU A 184 24.82 17.26 -0.10
N LYS A 185 23.54 17.03 0.20
CA LYS A 185 22.74 17.87 1.10
C LYS A 185 22.61 17.30 2.52
N ASP A 186 23.24 16.16 2.79
CA ASP A 186 23.15 15.45 4.07
C ASP A 186 21.69 15.19 4.48
N ILE A 187 20.85 14.83 3.51
CA ILE A 187 19.43 14.52 3.71
C ILE A 187 19.24 13.00 3.78
N THR A 188 18.62 12.54 4.86
CA THR A 188 18.18 11.15 5.01
C THR A 188 16.78 11.00 4.44
N VAL A 189 16.60 10.09 3.49
CA VAL A 189 15.28 9.77 2.93
C VAL A 189 14.92 8.34 3.30
N TRP A 190 13.80 8.15 3.98
CA TRP A 190 13.19 6.84 4.19
C TRP A 190 12.17 6.57 3.09
N GLY A 191 12.19 5.37 2.52
CA GLY A 191 11.20 4.94 1.53
C GLY A 191 9.92 4.47 2.21
N ALA A 192 8.77 4.71 1.61
CA ALA A 192 7.50 4.16 2.07
C ALA A 192 6.78 3.37 0.97
N ALA A 193 6.18 2.23 1.32
CA ALA A 193 5.20 1.54 0.50
C ALA A 193 3.85 1.53 1.24
N ILE A 194 2.80 2.04 0.59
CA ILE A 194 1.53 2.35 1.23
C ILE A 194 0.39 1.73 0.42
N ASP A 195 -0.44 0.95 1.09
CA ASP A 195 -1.77 0.56 0.60
C ASP A 195 -2.77 1.00 1.66
N THR A 196 -3.57 2.01 1.34
CA THR A 196 -4.40 2.64 2.37
C THR A 196 -5.65 1.84 2.71
N LEU A 197 -6.11 1.03 1.76
CA LEU A 197 -7.28 0.20 1.88
C LEU A 197 -7.10 -1.06 1.04
N GLU A 198 -6.36 -2.01 1.59
CA GLU A 198 -6.23 -3.33 1.02
C GLU A 198 -7.61 -4.01 1.04
N ASN A 199 -7.96 -4.69 -0.05
CA ASN A 199 -9.28 -5.29 -0.27
C ASN A 199 -10.46 -4.30 -0.28
N THR A 200 -10.31 -3.12 -0.91
CA THR A 200 -11.39 -2.11 -1.10
C THR A 200 -12.71 -2.71 -1.56
N SER A 201 -12.68 -3.66 -2.51
CA SER A 201 -13.90 -4.29 -3.03
C SER A 201 -14.65 -5.09 -1.96
N ARG A 202 -13.92 -5.79 -1.07
CA ARG A 202 -14.51 -6.51 0.08
C ARG A 202 -15.08 -5.52 1.09
N PHE A 203 -14.35 -4.43 1.36
CA PHE A 203 -14.80 -3.36 2.24
C PHE A 203 -16.12 -2.71 1.78
N SER A 204 -16.19 -2.27 0.52
CA SER A 204 -17.39 -1.60 -0.01
C SER A 204 -18.60 -2.53 -0.10
N LYS A 205 -18.40 -3.84 -0.31
CA LYS A 205 -19.47 -4.84 -0.33
C LYS A 205 -19.93 -5.28 1.06
N GLY A 206 -19.21 -4.92 2.12
CA GLY A 206 -19.58 -5.26 3.48
C GLY A 206 -19.20 -6.68 3.88
N GLU A 207 -18.14 -7.23 3.28
CA GLU A 207 -17.60 -8.54 3.65
C GLU A 207 -17.20 -8.57 5.13
N LYS A 208 -17.21 -9.76 5.73
CA LYS A 208 -16.97 -9.92 7.18
C LYS A 208 -15.50 -9.82 7.58
N THR A 209 -14.59 -10.04 6.64
CA THR A 209 -13.15 -10.20 6.89
C THR A 209 -12.31 -9.65 5.74
N GLY A 210 -11.05 -9.34 6.02
CA GLY A 210 -10.03 -8.99 5.03
C GLY A 210 -9.52 -7.55 5.14
N PRO A 211 -10.35 -6.51 4.95
CA PRO A 211 -9.87 -5.15 4.80
C PRO A 211 -8.93 -4.65 5.90
N LEU A 212 -7.76 -4.16 5.49
CA LEU A 212 -6.76 -3.52 6.35
C LEU A 212 -6.06 -2.36 5.63
N THR A 213 -5.33 -1.55 6.39
CA THR A 213 -4.38 -0.57 5.86
C THR A 213 -2.96 -1.08 6.08
N VAL A 214 -2.07 -0.84 5.12
CA VAL A 214 -0.67 -1.29 5.12
C VAL A 214 0.27 -0.10 4.92
N LEU A 215 1.27 0.01 5.79
CA LEU A 215 2.36 0.97 5.65
C LEU A 215 3.69 0.26 5.94
N HIS A 216 4.58 0.24 4.95
CA HIS A 216 5.96 -0.18 5.13
C HIS A 216 6.86 1.04 5.10
N LEU A 217 7.81 1.10 6.04
CA LEU A 217 8.86 2.10 6.05
C LEU A 217 10.23 1.41 5.90
N PHE A 218 10.98 1.84 4.91
CA PHE A 218 12.33 1.39 4.59
C PHE A 218 13.35 2.42 5.07
N ASP A 219 14.51 1.98 5.54
CA ASP A 219 15.59 2.88 5.97
C ASP A 219 16.28 3.65 4.83
N GLN A 220 15.79 3.44 3.60
CA GLN A 220 16.21 4.05 2.35
C GLN A 220 15.06 4.02 1.34
N PRO A 221 15.11 4.83 0.27
CA PRO A 221 14.14 4.72 -0.82
C PRO A 221 14.27 3.41 -1.60
N LEU A 222 13.16 2.96 -2.23
CA LEU A 222 13.24 1.90 -3.25
C LEU A 222 13.93 2.45 -4.51
N ALA A 223 14.66 1.58 -5.22
CA ALA A 223 15.30 1.92 -6.50
C ALA A 223 14.30 1.87 -7.67
N ILE A 224 13.12 2.41 -7.44
CA ILE A 224 12.02 2.52 -8.41
C ILE A 224 11.92 3.99 -8.79
N THR A 225 11.99 4.29 -10.08
CA THR A 225 12.05 5.68 -10.60
C THR A 225 10.73 6.17 -11.18
N ASP A 226 9.79 5.27 -11.38
CA ASP A 226 8.43 5.52 -11.85
C ASP A 226 7.53 4.36 -11.39
N GLN A 227 6.21 4.51 -11.39
CA GLN A 227 5.32 3.38 -11.11
C GLN A 227 5.14 2.51 -12.35
N TYR A 228 5.26 1.21 -12.14
CA TYR A 228 4.82 0.21 -13.10
C TYR A 228 3.42 -0.28 -12.70
N GLU A 229 2.38 0.13 -13.41
CA GLU A 229 1.00 -0.34 -13.17
C GLU A 229 0.71 -1.64 -13.92
N GLY A 230 1.41 -2.71 -13.54
CA GLY A 230 1.20 -4.03 -14.13
C GLY A 230 1.02 -5.13 -13.09
N TYR A 231 1.19 -6.36 -13.54
CA TYR A 231 1.10 -7.54 -12.67
C TYR A 231 2.47 -8.13 -12.39
N ILE A 232 2.60 -8.80 -11.25
CA ILE A 232 3.80 -9.55 -10.87
C ILE A 232 3.37 -10.93 -10.38
N GLY A 233 3.91 -11.98 -10.99
CA GLY A 233 3.80 -13.34 -10.51
C GLY A 233 4.55 -13.51 -9.19
N THR A 234 3.96 -14.20 -8.23
CA THR A 234 4.47 -14.34 -6.87
C THR A 234 4.51 -15.81 -6.45
N LEU A 235 5.64 -16.24 -5.89
CA LEU A 235 5.75 -17.49 -5.14
C LEU A 235 6.40 -17.18 -3.79
N VAL A 236 5.69 -17.45 -2.71
CA VAL A 236 6.13 -17.18 -1.34
C VAL A 236 6.24 -18.50 -0.58
N LEU A 237 7.44 -18.79 -0.10
CA LEU A 237 7.75 -20.04 0.62
C LEU A 237 8.42 -19.71 1.95
N PRO A 238 8.38 -20.60 2.96
CA PRO A 238 9.29 -20.49 4.09
C PRO A 238 10.74 -20.49 3.60
N LYS A 239 11.57 -19.62 4.17
CA LYS A 239 12.97 -19.47 3.77
C LYS A 239 13.75 -20.79 3.87
N ALA A 240 13.43 -21.59 4.88
CA ALA A 240 14.01 -22.92 5.08
C ALA A 240 13.82 -23.86 3.87
N VAL A 241 12.70 -23.75 3.13
CA VAL A 241 12.45 -24.57 1.94
C VAL A 241 13.40 -24.21 0.81
N VAL A 242 13.62 -22.90 0.59
CA VAL A 242 14.51 -22.41 -0.46
C VAL A 242 15.97 -22.69 -0.12
N GLU A 243 16.38 -22.46 1.12
CA GLU A 243 17.74 -22.77 1.59
C GLU A 243 18.04 -24.26 1.48
N ARG A 244 17.11 -25.13 1.91
CA ARG A 244 17.28 -26.57 1.82
C ARG A 244 17.33 -27.08 0.39
N ALA A 245 16.56 -26.49 -0.52
CA ALA A 245 16.63 -26.81 -1.93
C ALA A 245 17.98 -26.41 -2.54
N ALA A 246 18.52 -25.25 -2.12
CA ALA A 246 19.80 -24.75 -2.59
C ALA A 246 20.99 -25.66 -2.18
N ASP A 247 20.94 -26.28 -0.99
CA ASP A 247 21.94 -27.29 -0.57
C ASP A 247 22.07 -28.45 -1.57
N ASP A 248 20.95 -28.81 -2.23
CA ASP A 248 20.87 -29.86 -3.24
C ASP A 248 20.90 -29.31 -4.68
N SER A 249 21.42 -28.08 -4.85
CA SER A 249 21.56 -27.39 -6.14
C SER A 249 20.25 -27.12 -6.90
N LEU A 250 19.11 -27.08 -6.20
CA LEU A 250 17.81 -26.70 -6.74
C LEU A 250 17.49 -25.24 -6.41
N LEU A 251 17.55 -24.36 -7.41
CA LEU A 251 17.13 -22.95 -7.27
C LEU A 251 15.62 -22.83 -7.45
N VAL A 252 14.89 -22.86 -6.34
CA VAL A 252 13.43 -22.68 -6.32
C VAL A 252 13.09 -21.22 -6.63
N ASN A 253 12.20 -21.00 -7.60
CA ASN A 253 11.70 -19.69 -8.00
C ASN A 253 10.28 -19.83 -8.58
N TYR A 254 9.69 -18.71 -8.98
CA TYR A 254 8.32 -18.64 -9.51
C TYR A 254 8.04 -19.61 -10.66
N PHE A 255 9.02 -19.91 -11.51
CA PHE A 255 8.88 -20.81 -12.66
C PHE A 255 9.30 -22.26 -12.37
N THR A 256 9.67 -22.59 -11.13
CA THR A 256 10.00 -23.97 -10.76
C THR A 256 8.73 -24.83 -10.84
N PRO A 257 8.73 -25.96 -11.58
CA PRO A 257 7.57 -26.84 -11.66
C PRO A 257 7.09 -27.25 -10.27
N ARG A 258 5.78 -27.24 -10.00
CA ARG A 258 5.30 -27.40 -8.61
C ARG A 258 5.66 -28.75 -7.99
N GLY A 259 5.80 -29.81 -8.78
CA GLY A 259 6.39 -31.08 -8.33
C GLY A 259 7.78 -30.94 -7.71
N LYS A 260 8.65 -30.08 -8.27
CA LYS A 260 9.97 -29.79 -7.71
C LYS A 260 9.91 -28.92 -6.46
N VAL A 261 8.91 -28.05 -6.34
CA VAL A 261 8.66 -27.31 -5.10
C VAL A 261 8.20 -28.27 -4.00
N VAL A 262 7.33 -29.23 -4.31
CA VAL A 262 6.92 -30.29 -3.36
C VAL A 262 8.10 -31.17 -2.94
N ASP A 263 9.00 -31.53 -3.86
CA ASP A 263 10.24 -32.25 -3.52
C ASP A 263 11.05 -31.45 -2.48
N ALA A 264 11.28 -30.16 -2.71
CA ALA A 264 11.99 -29.28 -1.78
C ALA A 264 11.30 -29.17 -0.41
N ILE A 265 9.97 -29.05 -0.40
CA ILE A 265 9.17 -29.03 0.84
C ILE A 265 9.38 -30.32 1.63
N LYS A 266 9.28 -31.49 1.00
CA LYS A 266 9.46 -32.80 1.65
C LYS A 266 10.88 -33.03 2.16
N MET A 267 11.88 -32.46 1.48
CA MET A 267 13.26 -32.47 1.94
C MET A 267 13.48 -31.60 3.19
N THR A 268 12.69 -30.54 3.34
CA THR A 268 12.77 -29.59 4.46
C THR A 268 11.98 -30.07 5.67
N TYR A 269 10.81 -30.66 5.42
CA TYR A 269 9.90 -31.19 6.44
C TYR A 269 9.63 -32.69 6.18
N PRO A 270 10.55 -33.58 6.60
CA PRO A 270 10.40 -35.01 6.39
C PRO A 270 9.09 -35.54 6.98
N GLY A 271 8.33 -36.29 6.18
CA GLY A 271 7.06 -36.90 6.60
C GLY A 271 5.81 -36.06 6.34
N ILE A 272 5.95 -34.80 5.88
CA ILE A 272 4.80 -34.00 5.48
C ILE A 272 4.01 -34.67 4.34
N GLN A 273 2.70 -34.80 4.51
CA GLN A 273 1.80 -35.33 3.50
C GLN A 273 1.48 -34.25 2.47
N SER A 274 1.34 -34.62 1.19
CA SER A 274 1.04 -33.64 0.13
C SER A 274 -0.25 -32.86 0.42
N ASN A 275 -1.30 -33.51 0.93
CA ASN A 275 -2.57 -32.89 1.27
C ASN A 275 -2.52 -31.98 2.52
N HIS A 276 -1.40 -31.98 3.26
CA HIS A 276 -1.11 -31.06 4.36
C HIS A 276 -0.26 -29.85 3.92
N ILE A 277 0.07 -29.79 2.62
CA ILE A 277 0.57 -28.57 1.99
C ILE A 277 -0.66 -27.82 1.47
N HIS A 278 -0.82 -26.58 1.90
CA HIS A 278 -1.96 -25.73 1.62
C HIS A 278 -1.49 -24.51 0.83
N VAL A 279 -1.94 -24.39 -0.41
CA VAL A 279 -1.55 -23.32 -1.33
C VAL A 279 -2.68 -22.31 -1.43
N TRP A 280 -2.42 -21.11 -0.95
CA TRP A 280 -3.27 -19.97 -1.24
C TRP A 280 -2.91 -19.39 -2.61
N THR A 281 -3.93 -19.17 -3.43
CA THR A 281 -3.81 -18.57 -4.76
C THR A 281 -5.10 -17.82 -5.09
N LEU A 282 -5.01 -16.78 -5.92
CA LEU A 282 -6.21 -16.13 -6.43
C LEU A 282 -7.00 -17.11 -7.29
N GLN A 283 -8.29 -17.28 -7.02
CA GLN A 283 -9.16 -18.22 -7.75
C GLN A 283 -10.25 -17.50 -8.56
N GLY A 284 -10.93 -18.27 -9.41
CA GLY A 284 -12.10 -17.81 -10.17
C GLY A 284 -11.94 -17.93 -11.68
N LYS A 285 -13.06 -18.06 -12.39
CA LYS A 285 -13.10 -18.36 -13.84
C LYS A 285 -12.31 -17.37 -14.71
N ASN A 286 -12.27 -16.10 -14.33
CA ASN A 286 -11.53 -15.06 -15.07
C ASN A 286 -10.00 -15.13 -14.86
N ARG A 287 -9.51 -16.02 -14.00
CA ARG A 287 -8.08 -16.22 -13.70
C ARG A 287 -7.54 -17.54 -14.22
N GLU A 288 -8.42 -18.51 -14.47
CA GLU A 288 -8.10 -19.83 -14.99
C GLU A 288 -7.24 -19.78 -16.27
N PRO A 289 -7.51 -18.94 -17.29
CA PRO A 289 -6.65 -18.88 -18.48
C PRO A 289 -5.20 -18.44 -18.18
N ARG A 290 -5.00 -17.71 -17.08
CA ARG A 290 -3.73 -17.04 -16.75
C ARG A 290 -2.86 -17.88 -15.82
N ILE A 291 -3.48 -18.45 -14.78
CA ILE A 291 -2.79 -19.18 -13.71
C ILE A 291 -3.39 -20.57 -13.42
N GLY A 292 -4.41 -21.01 -14.16
CA GLY A 292 -5.03 -22.33 -13.99
C GLY A 292 -4.02 -23.48 -14.11
N LYS A 293 -2.97 -23.31 -14.92
CA LYS A 293 -1.90 -24.30 -15.01
C LYS A 293 -1.13 -24.49 -13.69
N LEU A 294 -0.95 -23.42 -12.90
CA LEU A 294 -0.34 -23.55 -11.58
C LEU A 294 -1.23 -24.39 -10.65
N TRP A 295 -2.54 -24.19 -10.72
CA TRP A 295 -3.52 -24.96 -9.93
C TRP A 295 -3.45 -26.45 -10.28
N GLU A 296 -3.44 -26.78 -11.58
CA GLU A 296 -3.28 -28.15 -12.06
C GLU A 296 -2.00 -28.79 -11.52
N GLU A 297 -0.86 -28.10 -11.62
CA GLU A 297 0.43 -28.65 -11.17
C GLU A 297 0.45 -28.94 -9.67
N TRP A 298 -0.21 -28.12 -8.84
CA TRP A 298 -0.35 -28.41 -7.40
C TRP A 298 -1.26 -29.61 -7.15
N LEU A 299 -2.43 -29.65 -7.80
CA LEU A 299 -3.40 -30.74 -7.64
C LEU A 299 -2.83 -32.09 -8.08
N GLU A 300 -2.03 -32.13 -9.15
CA GLU A 300 -1.31 -33.32 -9.61
C GLU A 300 -0.36 -33.90 -8.55
N GLN A 301 0.15 -33.07 -7.63
CA GLN A 301 0.99 -33.51 -6.52
C GLN A 301 0.20 -33.93 -5.27
N GLY A 302 -1.13 -33.87 -5.32
CA GLY A 302 -2.03 -34.12 -4.20
C GLY A 302 -2.03 -32.99 -3.15
N VAL A 303 -1.61 -31.79 -3.54
CA VAL A 303 -1.58 -30.60 -2.68
C VAL A 303 -2.97 -29.98 -2.55
N HIS A 304 -3.28 -29.43 -1.38
CA HIS A 304 -4.54 -28.74 -1.14
C HIS A 304 -4.48 -27.31 -1.69
N LEU A 305 -5.35 -26.97 -2.63
CA LEU A 305 -5.63 -25.59 -2.99
C LEU A 305 -6.65 -25.01 -2.01
N VAL A 306 -6.25 -23.97 -1.28
CA VAL A 306 -7.07 -23.31 -0.27
C VAL A 306 -8.32 -22.71 -0.91
N ASP A 307 -9.49 -23.02 -0.37
CA ASP A 307 -10.77 -22.43 -0.77
C ASP A 307 -11.52 -21.80 0.42
N GLU A 308 -12.63 -21.14 0.13
CA GLU A 308 -13.44 -20.41 1.14
C GLU A 308 -14.17 -21.33 2.13
N ASN A 309 -14.25 -22.64 1.87
CA ASN A 309 -14.88 -23.61 2.76
C ASN A 309 -13.89 -24.18 3.78
N TRP A 310 -12.60 -24.05 3.52
CA TRP A 310 -11.56 -24.47 4.46
C TRP A 310 -11.45 -23.49 5.63
N THR A 311 -11.04 -23.99 6.80
CA THR A 311 -10.87 -23.18 8.01
C THR A 311 -9.39 -23.11 8.34
N LEU A 312 -8.86 -21.90 8.42
CA LEU A 312 -7.50 -21.65 8.88
C LEU A 312 -7.37 -22.02 10.38
N PRO A 313 -6.15 -22.33 10.87
CA PRO A 313 -5.87 -22.48 12.30
C PRO A 313 -6.29 -21.28 13.18
N THR A 314 -6.49 -20.11 12.58
CA THR A 314 -7.04 -18.92 13.24
C THR A 314 -8.54 -19.02 13.53
N GLY A 315 -9.23 -20.04 13.02
CA GLY A 315 -10.67 -20.24 13.12
C GLY A 315 -11.48 -19.50 12.05
N PHE A 316 -10.82 -18.80 11.13
CA PHE A 316 -11.48 -18.05 10.05
C PHE A 316 -11.40 -18.78 8.71
N HIS A 317 -12.38 -18.50 7.84
CA HIS A 317 -12.32 -18.88 6.44
C HIS A 317 -11.43 -17.90 5.67
N PRO A 318 -10.52 -18.38 4.80
CA PRO A 318 -9.74 -17.53 3.92
C PRO A 318 -10.64 -16.99 2.80
N PHE A 319 -10.12 -15.99 2.08
CA PHE A 319 -10.72 -15.52 0.83
C PHE A 319 -9.69 -15.64 -0.30
N THR A 320 -10.14 -15.99 -1.50
CA THR A 320 -9.26 -16.19 -2.67
C THR A 320 -9.67 -15.32 -3.86
N ASP A 321 -10.61 -14.41 -3.64
CA ASP A 321 -11.13 -13.51 -4.67
C ASP A 321 -10.32 -12.22 -4.82
N SER A 322 -9.49 -11.88 -3.82
CA SER A 322 -8.67 -10.66 -3.72
C SER A 322 -7.51 -10.83 -2.72
N GLY A 323 -6.54 -9.90 -2.72
CA GLY A 323 -5.51 -9.74 -1.68
C GLY A 323 -4.49 -10.88 -1.54
N THR A 324 -3.28 -10.68 -2.07
CA THR A 324 -2.09 -11.52 -1.89
C THR A 324 -1.18 -11.08 -0.74
N TYR A 325 -1.31 -9.83 -0.28
CA TYR A 325 -0.50 -9.30 0.81
C TYR A 325 -0.79 -10.00 2.15
N ALA A 326 -2.04 -9.97 2.64
CA ALA A 326 -2.40 -10.54 3.94
C ALA A 326 -2.07 -12.05 4.10
N PRO A 327 -2.31 -12.93 3.09
CA PRO A 327 -1.90 -14.32 3.14
C PRO A 327 -0.41 -14.55 3.42
N THR A 328 0.46 -13.61 3.01
CA THR A 328 1.92 -13.72 3.19
C THR A 328 2.32 -13.82 4.67
N PHE A 329 1.57 -13.18 5.57
CA PHE A 329 1.81 -13.28 7.01
C PHE A 329 1.54 -14.66 7.61
N PHE A 330 0.84 -15.53 6.89
CA PHE A 330 0.50 -16.88 7.33
C PHE A 330 1.39 -17.97 6.70
N VAL A 331 2.36 -17.60 5.87
CA VAL A 331 3.32 -18.55 5.28
C VAL A 331 4.25 -19.10 6.35
N LYS A 332 3.94 -20.30 6.83
CA LYS A 332 4.70 -21.04 7.87
C LYS A 332 4.16 -22.47 8.00
N THR A 333 4.83 -23.26 8.83
CA THR A 333 4.34 -24.56 9.29
C THR A 333 3.59 -24.46 10.62
N TRP A 334 2.75 -25.46 10.90
CA TRP A 334 2.17 -25.74 12.22
C TRP A 334 1.92 -27.24 12.38
N GLU A 335 1.64 -27.67 13.60
CA GLU A 335 1.22 -29.04 13.92
C GLU A 335 -0.27 -29.04 14.29
N ASP A 336 -1.01 -30.05 13.82
CA ASP A 336 -2.41 -30.25 14.20
C ASP A 336 -2.56 -31.06 15.51
N GLU A 337 -3.78 -31.42 15.87
CA GLU A 337 -4.07 -32.22 17.08
C GLU A 337 -3.47 -33.64 17.05
N ASN A 338 -3.11 -34.14 15.86
CA ASN A 338 -2.48 -35.44 15.67
C ASN A 338 -0.94 -35.34 15.60
N ASN A 339 -0.38 -34.13 15.74
CA ASN A 339 1.03 -33.80 15.48
C ASN A 339 1.44 -33.97 14.01
N ASP A 340 0.48 -33.96 13.08
CA ASP A 340 0.81 -33.92 11.67
C ASP A 340 1.27 -32.51 11.30
N THR A 341 2.40 -32.42 10.58
CA THR A 341 2.91 -31.14 10.11
C THR A 341 2.09 -30.66 8.91
N HIS A 342 1.65 -29.41 8.98
CA HIS A 342 1.02 -28.67 7.89
C HIS A 342 1.90 -27.52 7.45
N LEU A 343 1.76 -27.12 6.19
CA LEU A 343 2.46 -25.98 5.59
C LEU A 343 1.47 -25.12 4.81
N PHE A 344 1.49 -23.80 5.03
CA PHE A 344 0.77 -22.84 4.20
C PHE A 344 1.75 -22.02 3.36
N ILE A 345 1.46 -21.87 2.06
CA ILE A 345 2.25 -21.07 1.11
C ILE A 345 1.35 -20.22 0.20
N VAL A 346 1.95 -19.24 -0.47
CA VAL A 346 1.25 -18.36 -1.43
C VAL A 346 1.85 -18.53 -2.81
N ASP A 347 1.00 -18.70 -3.83
CA ASP A 347 1.39 -18.81 -5.23
C ASP A 347 0.37 -18.13 -6.16
N GLY A 348 0.84 -17.50 -7.24
CA GLY A 348 -0.02 -16.88 -8.23
C GLY A 348 0.54 -15.56 -8.73
N TYR A 349 -0.22 -14.47 -8.58
CA TYR A 349 0.17 -13.14 -9.00
C TYR A 349 -0.58 -12.07 -8.20
N ALA A 350 -0.05 -10.86 -8.20
CA ALA A 350 -0.71 -9.67 -7.67
C ALA A 350 -0.51 -8.47 -8.58
N ALA A 351 -1.16 -7.35 -8.24
CA ALA A 351 -0.74 -6.06 -8.78
C ALA A 351 0.71 -5.76 -8.35
N SER A 352 1.47 -5.06 -9.17
CA SER A 352 2.89 -4.79 -8.94
C SER A 352 3.20 -4.17 -7.58
N ALA A 353 2.48 -3.11 -7.17
CA ALA A 353 2.70 -2.44 -5.90
C ALA A 353 2.50 -3.41 -4.72
N GLU A 354 1.42 -4.18 -4.75
CA GLU A 354 1.08 -5.17 -3.73
C GLU A 354 2.11 -6.30 -3.69
N ALA A 355 2.53 -6.83 -4.83
CA ALA A 355 3.54 -7.89 -4.92
C ALA A 355 4.89 -7.43 -4.35
N ILE A 356 5.33 -6.21 -4.67
CA ILE A 356 6.60 -5.66 -4.18
C ILE A 356 6.50 -5.38 -2.67
N GLN A 357 5.37 -4.86 -2.21
CA GLN A 357 5.13 -4.62 -0.79
C GLN A 357 5.13 -5.95 -0.01
N ALA A 358 4.46 -6.99 -0.51
CA ALA A 358 4.49 -8.33 0.07
C ALA A 358 5.91 -8.93 0.04
N ALA A 359 6.64 -8.78 -1.05
CA ALA A 359 8.03 -9.24 -1.17
C ALA A 359 8.94 -8.61 -0.11
N SER A 360 8.70 -7.34 0.22
CA SER A 360 9.50 -6.67 1.24
C SER A 360 9.33 -7.24 2.66
N LEU A 361 8.34 -8.09 2.90
CA LEU A 361 8.22 -8.85 4.15
C LEU A 361 9.29 -9.93 4.29
N CYS A 362 10.04 -10.31 3.24
CA CYS A 362 11.10 -11.32 3.34
C CYS A 362 12.27 -10.91 4.25
N SER A 363 12.46 -9.61 4.52
CA SER A 363 13.44 -9.12 5.51
C SER A 363 12.92 -9.16 6.94
N ILE A 364 11.62 -9.39 7.13
CA ILE A 364 10.91 -9.30 8.39
C ILE A 364 10.44 -10.69 8.85
N LEU A 365 9.92 -11.47 7.91
CA LEU A 365 9.39 -12.81 8.09
C LEU A 365 10.42 -13.84 7.60
N ASP A 366 10.39 -15.04 8.17
CA ASP A 366 11.28 -16.15 7.79
C ASP A 366 10.81 -16.81 6.47
N ILE A 367 10.62 -16.00 5.43
CA ILE A 367 10.09 -16.36 4.11
C ILE A 367 11.05 -15.93 2.99
N ASP A 368 10.91 -16.57 1.83
CA ASP A 368 11.51 -16.18 0.57
C ASP A 368 10.39 -15.86 -0.44
N VAL A 369 10.57 -14.80 -1.23
CA VAL A 369 9.58 -14.33 -2.20
C VAL A 369 10.24 -14.21 -3.56
N SER A 370 9.82 -15.06 -4.49
CA SER A 370 10.23 -14.99 -5.90
C SER A 370 9.18 -14.24 -6.70
N LEU A 371 9.64 -13.25 -7.47
CA LEU A 371 8.79 -12.41 -8.32
C LEU A 371 9.06 -12.64 -9.81
N ALA A 372 8.02 -12.55 -10.64
CA ALA A 372 8.12 -12.54 -12.09
C ALA A 372 7.34 -11.36 -12.68
N VAL A 373 8.00 -10.50 -13.46
CA VAL A 373 7.34 -9.35 -14.09
C VAL A 373 6.40 -9.84 -15.19
N LEU A 374 5.12 -9.47 -15.09
CA LEU A 374 4.07 -9.74 -16.07
C LEU A 374 3.64 -8.42 -16.70
N SER A 375 3.01 -8.46 -17.87
CA SER A 375 2.51 -7.26 -18.59
C SER A 375 1.38 -6.56 -17.83
N SER A 376 1.04 -5.33 -18.24
CA SER A 376 -0.07 -4.58 -17.62
C SER A 376 -1.45 -5.13 -18.02
N LYS A 377 -1.55 -5.87 -19.13
CA LYS A 377 -2.78 -6.55 -19.55
C LYS A 377 -2.92 -7.92 -18.92
N PHE A 378 -1.81 -8.66 -18.84
CA PHE A 378 -1.72 -10.01 -18.33
C PHE A 378 -2.90 -10.88 -18.78
N ILE A 379 -3.03 -11.09 -20.10
CA ILE A 379 -4.10 -11.92 -20.69
C ILE A 379 -3.62 -13.33 -21.01
N LEU A 380 -2.31 -13.52 -21.15
CA LEU A 380 -1.68 -14.80 -21.45
C LEU A 380 -1.49 -15.63 -20.17
N ARG A 381 -1.16 -16.91 -20.35
CA ARG A 381 -0.65 -17.75 -19.26
C ARG A 381 0.61 -17.14 -18.65
N PHE A 382 0.77 -17.23 -17.33
CA PHE A 382 1.84 -16.57 -16.55
C PHE A 382 3.25 -16.72 -17.12
N ASP A 383 3.60 -17.88 -17.67
CA ASP A 383 4.90 -18.18 -18.26
C ASP A 383 5.10 -17.48 -19.61
N LYS A 384 4.10 -17.53 -20.49
CA LYS A 384 4.10 -16.83 -21.77
C LYS A 384 4.09 -15.32 -21.58
N ASP A 385 3.28 -14.81 -20.64
CA ASP A 385 3.20 -13.38 -20.35
C ASP A 385 4.54 -12.87 -19.78
N ALA A 386 5.15 -13.59 -18.85
CA ALA A 386 6.47 -13.24 -18.35
C ALA A 386 7.56 -13.31 -19.43
N ALA A 387 7.47 -14.26 -20.37
CA ALA A 387 8.38 -14.35 -21.51
C ALA A 387 8.23 -13.15 -22.46
N SER A 388 7.01 -12.66 -22.67
CA SER A 388 6.75 -11.45 -23.46
C SER A 388 7.49 -10.23 -22.91
N MET A 389 7.57 -10.11 -21.57
CA MET A 389 8.27 -9.03 -20.87
C MET A 389 9.80 -9.07 -21.02
N LYS A 390 10.34 -10.09 -21.69
CA LYS A 390 11.77 -10.25 -21.99
C LYS A 390 12.15 -9.86 -23.42
N LEU A 391 11.17 -9.54 -24.26
CA LEU A 391 11.44 -9.08 -25.62
C LEU A 391 12.06 -7.67 -25.59
N ASP A 392 12.83 -7.37 -26.63
CA ASP A 392 13.39 -6.03 -26.82
C ASP A 392 12.35 -5.13 -27.49
N PRO A 393 11.79 -4.13 -26.78
CA PRO A 393 10.75 -3.26 -27.32
C PRO A 393 11.29 -2.29 -28.37
N ASP A 394 12.60 -2.21 -28.61
CA ASP A 394 13.20 -1.34 -29.63
C ASP A 394 13.63 -2.13 -30.88
N ALA A 395 13.46 -3.46 -30.90
CA ALA A 395 13.83 -4.29 -32.03
C ALA A 395 12.83 -4.17 -33.21
N ASP A 396 13.37 -4.11 -34.42
CA ASP A 396 12.57 -4.03 -35.67
C ASP A 396 11.64 -5.24 -35.85
N ASP A 397 12.03 -6.40 -35.31
CA ASP A 397 11.28 -7.66 -35.39
C ASP A 397 10.39 -7.92 -34.16
N PHE A 398 10.25 -6.96 -33.23
CA PHE A 398 9.47 -7.14 -32.00
C PHE A 398 8.06 -7.71 -32.25
N ALA A 399 7.34 -7.13 -33.21
CA ALA A 399 5.98 -7.55 -33.53
C ALA A 399 5.93 -9.01 -34.04
N LEU A 400 6.90 -9.38 -34.88
CA LEU A 400 7.01 -10.73 -35.44
C LEU A 400 7.31 -11.74 -34.32
N ARG A 401 8.21 -11.40 -33.40
CA ARG A 401 8.57 -12.25 -32.26
C ARG A 401 7.41 -12.40 -31.27
N LEU A 402 6.72 -11.32 -30.94
CA LEU A 402 5.54 -11.38 -30.07
C LEU A 402 4.45 -12.27 -30.66
N LYS A 403 4.18 -12.16 -31.96
CA LYS A 403 3.21 -13.02 -32.67
C LYS A 403 3.63 -14.49 -32.67
N ASN A 404 4.84 -14.78 -33.14
CA ASN A 404 5.27 -16.15 -33.42
C ASN A 404 5.78 -16.91 -32.19
N GLU A 405 6.44 -16.23 -31.24
CA GLU A 405 7.09 -16.89 -30.10
C GLU A 405 6.19 -16.93 -28.86
N ILE A 406 5.26 -15.97 -28.71
CA ILE A 406 4.47 -15.80 -27.48
C ILE A 406 2.99 -16.16 -27.71
N PHE A 407 2.31 -15.42 -28.57
CA PHE A 407 0.87 -15.57 -28.79
C PHE A 407 0.54 -16.87 -29.53
N ASP A 408 1.35 -17.23 -30.53
CA ASP A 408 1.07 -18.39 -31.41
C ASP A 408 -0.26 -18.24 -32.18
N GLU A 409 -0.68 -16.98 -32.37
CA GLU A 409 -1.86 -16.57 -33.12
C GLU A 409 -1.65 -15.15 -33.69
N ASP A 410 -2.48 -14.75 -34.66
CA ASP A 410 -2.40 -13.40 -35.22
C ASP A 410 -3.07 -12.40 -34.28
N ILE A 411 -2.29 -11.42 -33.83
CA ILE A 411 -2.76 -10.31 -33.00
C ILE A 411 -2.70 -9.00 -33.79
N ASP A 412 -3.61 -8.09 -33.46
CA ASP A 412 -3.65 -6.77 -34.07
C ASP A 412 -2.49 -5.86 -33.60
N ASP A 413 -2.27 -4.78 -34.35
CA ASP A 413 -1.19 -3.83 -34.05
C ASP A 413 -1.39 -3.11 -32.71
N ALA A 414 -2.64 -2.97 -32.25
CA ALA A 414 -2.96 -2.36 -30.96
C ALA A 414 -2.49 -3.24 -29.79
N MET A 415 -2.65 -4.55 -29.89
CA MET A 415 -2.15 -5.51 -28.90
C MET A 415 -0.62 -5.54 -28.90
N VAL A 416 0.01 -5.50 -30.08
CA VAL A 416 1.47 -5.41 -30.20
C VAL A 416 2.00 -4.18 -29.47
N GLU A 417 1.41 -3.01 -29.73
CA GLU A 417 1.86 -1.77 -29.09
C GLU A 417 1.60 -1.79 -27.57
N THR A 418 0.49 -2.35 -27.13
CA THR A 418 0.18 -2.51 -25.71
C THR A 418 1.25 -3.30 -24.94
N TYR A 419 1.75 -4.40 -25.52
CA TYR A 419 2.84 -5.18 -24.93
C TYR A 419 4.18 -4.43 -25.01
N ARG A 420 4.44 -3.70 -26.09
CA ARG A 420 5.63 -2.83 -26.20
C ARG A 420 5.63 -1.77 -25.10
N GLU A 421 4.52 -1.07 -24.91
CA GLU A 421 4.32 -0.07 -23.87
C GLU A 421 4.50 -0.65 -22.47
N SER A 422 3.98 -1.87 -22.22
CA SER A 422 4.17 -2.54 -20.91
C SER A 422 5.65 -2.73 -20.57
N ILE A 423 6.46 -3.17 -21.53
CA ILE A 423 7.91 -3.35 -21.37
C ILE A 423 8.59 -2.00 -21.15
N LEU A 424 8.21 -0.98 -21.93
CA LEU A 424 8.74 0.38 -21.79
C LEU A 424 8.42 0.98 -20.42
N GLN A 425 7.20 0.79 -19.91
CA GLN A 425 6.78 1.24 -18.58
C GLN A 425 7.62 0.58 -17.49
N ALA A 426 7.75 -0.76 -17.50
CA ALA A 426 8.57 -1.46 -16.52
C ALA A 426 10.05 -1.04 -16.59
N ARG A 427 10.59 -0.87 -17.81
CA ARG A 427 11.96 -0.38 -18.04
C ARG A 427 12.17 1.03 -17.49
N ASN A 428 11.24 1.95 -17.75
CA ASN A 428 11.31 3.34 -17.28
C ASN A 428 11.11 3.46 -15.76
N ALA A 429 10.35 2.55 -15.17
CA ALA A 429 10.21 2.40 -13.72
C ALA A 429 11.47 1.87 -13.03
N GLY A 430 12.49 1.45 -13.78
CA GLY A 430 13.71 0.87 -13.24
C GLY A 430 13.60 -0.60 -12.87
N ILE A 431 12.52 -1.30 -13.25
CA ILE A 431 12.34 -2.72 -12.94
C ILE A 431 13.37 -3.56 -13.72
N PRO A 432 14.14 -4.44 -13.05
CA PRO A 432 15.17 -5.22 -13.73
C PRO A 432 14.62 -6.31 -14.68
N LEU A 433 14.38 -5.97 -15.95
CA LEU A 433 13.80 -6.93 -16.91
C LEU A 433 14.76 -8.03 -17.38
N LYS A 434 16.07 -7.86 -17.23
CA LYS A 434 17.07 -8.87 -17.67
C LYS A 434 17.06 -10.15 -16.84
N LYS A 435 16.68 -10.06 -15.57
CA LYS A 435 16.63 -11.23 -14.67
C LYS A 435 15.36 -12.05 -14.94
N LYS A 436 15.46 -13.37 -14.87
CA LYS A 436 14.31 -14.26 -15.05
C LYS A 436 13.26 -14.01 -13.96
N THR A 437 13.70 -13.98 -12.71
CA THR A 437 12.91 -13.64 -11.53
C THR A 437 13.62 -12.57 -10.72
N LEU A 438 12.86 -11.87 -9.88
CA LEU A 438 13.33 -10.84 -8.97
C LEU A 438 13.11 -11.26 -7.52
N SER A 439 13.88 -10.68 -6.61
CA SER A 439 13.59 -10.65 -5.17
C SER A 439 13.37 -9.20 -4.70
N ALA A 440 13.05 -9.00 -3.42
CA ALA A 440 12.95 -7.65 -2.85
C ALA A 440 14.28 -6.87 -2.99
N ASP A 441 15.42 -7.55 -2.86
CA ASP A 441 16.76 -6.94 -2.98
C ASP A 441 17.02 -6.32 -4.36
N ASP A 442 16.33 -6.79 -5.40
CA ASP A 442 16.46 -6.26 -6.76
C ASP A 442 15.76 -4.91 -6.95
N LEU A 443 14.92 -4.52 -5.99
CA LEU A 443 14.09 -3.32 -6.04
C LEU A 443 14.53 -2.27 -4.99
N ILE A 444 15.55 -2.59 -4.19
CA ILE A 444 16.05 -1.73 -3.11
C ILE A 444 17.45 -1.24 -3.47
N ALA A 445 17.72 0.04 -3.20
CA ALA A 445 18.90 0.73 -3.71
C ALA A 445 20.23 0.16 -3.17
N GLU A 446 20.29 -0.10 -1.87
CA GLU A 446 21.46 -0.64 -1.20
C GLU A 446 21.26 -2.10 -0.80
N LYS A 447 22.35 -2.87 -0.83
CA LYS A 447 22.34 -4.32 -0.52
C LYS A 447 21.90 -4.66 0.90
N LYS A 448 22.00 -3.71 1.82
CA LYS A 448 21.54 -3.86 3.20
C LYS A 448 20.45 -2.84 3.43
N TRP A 449 19.30 -3.34 3.86
CA TRP A 449 18.13 -2.54 4.11
C TRP A 449 17.37 -3.13 5.29
N ARG A 450 16.59 -2.27 5.94
CA ARG A 450 15.71 -2.66 7.04
C ARG A 450 14.33 -2.11 6.77
N ALA A 451 13.31 -2.83 7.24
CA ALA A 451 11.92 -2.43 7.09
C ALA A 451 11.15 -2.52 8.40
N ILE A 452 10.15 -1.65 8.51
CA ILE A 452 9.06 -1.72 9.49
C ILE A 452 7.80 -1.93 8.70
N ALA A 453 7.05 -2.99 8.99
CA ALA A 453 5.72 -3.21 8.44
C ALA A 453 4.68 -2.91 9.52
N THR A 454 3.72 -2.03 9.22
CA THR A 454 2.55 -1.80 10.07
C THR A 454 1.26 -2.10 9.31
N SER A 455 0.34 -2.77 9.99
CA SER A 455 -0.97 -3.14 9.44
C SER A 455 -2.08 -2.80 10.42
N GLY A 456 -3.03 -1.95 10.01
CA GLY A 456 -4.19 -1.57 10.82
C GLY A 456 -5.45 -2.27 10.33
N TYR A 457 -6.09 -3.04 11.21
CA TYR A 457 -7.20 -3.92 10.83
C TYR A 457 -8.54 -3.19 10.89
N MET A 458 -9.21 -3.02 9.75
CA MET A 458 -10.56 -2.44 9.70
C MET A 458 -11.61 -3.49 10.05
N LEU A 459 -11.38 -4.72 9.62
CA LEU A 459 -12.16 -5.92 9.89
C LEU A 459 -11.25 -7.05 10.40
N PRO A 460 -11.82 -8.13 10.97
CA PRO A 460 -11.02 -9.30 11.31
C PRO A 460 -10.25 -9.81 10.09
N ASP A 461 -8.97 -10.09 10.28
CA ASP A 461 -8.10 -10.66 9.25
C ASP A 461 -8.01 -12.18 9.44
N PRO A 462 -8.40 -12.99 8.44
CA PRO A 462 -8.33 -14.43 8.54
C PRO A 462 -6.92 -14.96 8.77
N TYR A 463 -5.90 -14.30 8.23
CA TYR A 463 -4.54 -14.84 8.17
C TYR A 463 -3.77 -14.61 9.48
N SER A 464 -3.93 -13.44 10.11
CA SER A 464 -3.39 -13.19 11.44
C SER A 464 -4.30 -13.62 12.59
N GLY A 465 -5.61 -13.75 12.33
CA GLY A 465 -6.63 -13.93 13.37
C GLY A 465 -6.88 -12.67 14.20
N PHE A 466 -6.36 -11.52 13.78
CA PHE A 466 -6.49 -10.29 14.55
C PHE A 466 -7.86 -9.63 14.32
N PRO A 467 -8.48 -9.10 15.39
CA PRO A 467 -9.78 -8.45 15.26
C PRO A 467 -9.64 -7.07 14.61
N GLY A 468 -10.65 -6.68 13.85
CA GLY A 468 -10.76 -5.33 13.30
C GLY A 468 -11.25 -4.30 14.33
N VAL A 469 -11.69 -3.16 13.81
CA VAL A 469 -12.27 -2.09 14.63
C VAL A 469 -13.58 -2.55 15.25
N SER A 470 -13.74 -2.35 16.56
CA SER A 470 -14.97 -2.63 17.30
C SER A 470 -15.34 -1.49 18.24
N GLN A 471 -16.62 -1.27 18.47
CA GLN A 471 -17.10 -0.22 19.37
C GLN A 471 -17.08 -0.72 20.82
N ILE A 472 -16.51 0.08 21.74
CA ILE A 472 -16.45 -0.18 23.19
C ILE A 472 -17.58 0.57 23.90
N SER A 473 -17.80 1.83 23.54
CA SER A 473 -18.88 2.71 23.99
C SER A 473 -19.32 3.64 22.85
N ASP A 474 -20.32 4.48 23.07
CA ASP A 474 -20.88 5.39 22.06
C ASP A 474 -19.81 6.19 21.27
N ASP A 475 -18.76 6.63 21.96
CA ASP A 475 -17.68 7.46 21.42
C ASP A 475 -16.29 6.78 21.40
N THR A 476 -16.15 5.55 21.91
CA THR A 476 -14.85 4.90 22.08
C THR A 476 -14.78 3.57 21.33
N TYR A 477 -13.67 3.36 20.61
CA TYR A 477 -13.47 2.24 19.71
C TYR A 477 -12.15 1.52 19.99
N SER A 478 -12.18 0.19 19.92
CA SER A 478 -11.00 -0.66 19.91
C SER A 478 -10.43 -0.74 18.49
N VAL A 479 -9.11 -0.63 18.35
CA VAL A 479 -8.42 -0.75 17.07
C VAL A 479 -7.17 -1.60 17.24
N THR A 480 -7.00 -2.60 16.37
CA THR A 480 -5.82 -3.46 16.37
C THR A 480 -4.85 -3.05 15.28
N VAL A 481 -3.56 -3.03 15.63
CA VAL A 481 -2.45 -2.84 14.70
C VAL A 481 -1.42 -3.94 14.93
N ARG A 482 -0.88 -4.50 13.85
CA ARG A 482 0.35 -5.30 13.88
C ARG A 482 1.52 -4.43 13.48
N MET A 483 2.64 -4.56 14.20
CA MET A 483 3.91 -3.96 13.84
C MET A 483 4.99 -5.03 13.85
N THR A 484 5.67 -5.20 12.73
CA THR A 484 6.64 -6.27 12.54
C THR A 484 7.94 -5.71 11.94
N THR A 485 9.06 -6.22 12.44
CA THR A 485 10.43 -5.94 11.98
C THR A 485 11.24 -7.23 12.01
N GLU A 486 12.46 -7.21 11.47
CA GLU A 486 13.41 -8.33 11.59
C GLU A 486 13.62 -8.79 13.06
N LYS A 487 13.60 -7.84 14.01
CA LYS A 487 13.91 -8.11 15.41
C LYS A 487 12.73 -8.67 16.19
N ALA A 488 11.52 -8.21 15.90
CA ALA A 488 10.34 -8.53 16.69
C ALA A 488 9.03 -8.27 15.96
N ASP A 489 7.96 -8.84 16.52
CA ASP A 489 6.58 -8.74 16.05
C ASP A 489 5.65 -8.49 17.24
N LYS A 490 4.83 -7.44 17.16
CA LYS A 490 3.88 -7.08 18.21
C LYS A 490 2.51 -6.71 17.66
N LYS A 491 1.49 -7.14 18.38
CA LYS A 491 0.09 -6.73 18.23
C LYS A 491 -0.20 -5.65 19.26
N ILE A 492 -0.71 -4.53 18.80
CA ILE A 492 -1.06 -3.37 19.62
C ILE A 492 -2.56 -3.15 19.51
N THR A 493 -3.24 -3.03 20.64
CA THR A 493 -4.67 -2.73 20.69
C THR A 493 -4.86 -1.39 21.40
N PHE A 494 -5.48 -0.45 20.70
CA PHE A 494 -5.79 0.89 21.21
C PHE A 494 -7.27 1.00 21.55
N ALA A 495 -7.61 1.70 22.62
CA ALA A 495 -8.93 2.26 22.86
C ALA A 495 -8.89 3.76 22.55
N LEU A 496 -9.52 4.15 21.44
CA LEU A 496 -9.52 5.51 20.91
C LEU A 496 -10.91 6.13 21.04
N LYS A 497 -10.98 7.27 21.70
CA LYS A 497 -12.20 8.04 21.93
C LYS A 497 -12.29 9.20 20.95
N LEU A 498 -13.44 9.36 20.30
CA LEU A 498 -13.80 10.53 19.51
C LEU A 498 -14.06 11.71 20.47
N LEU A 499 -13.40 12.85 20.26
CA LEU A 499 -13.64 14.05 21.06
C LEU A 499 -14.83 14.87 20.57
N GLU A 500 -15.16 14.73 19.29
CA GLU A 500 -16.29 15.42 18.65
C GLU A 500 -17.48 14.46 18.50
N THR A 501 -18.67 14.98 18.15
CA THR A 501 -19.80 14.12 17.77
C THR A 501 -19.44 13.26 16.55
N PHE A 502 -20.19 12.17 16.31
CA PHE A 502 -19.92 11.30 15.15
C PHE A 502 -19.97 12.06 13.82
N GLY A 503 -20.92 12.99 13.66
CA GLY A 503 -21.06 13.83 12.46
C GLY A 503 -19.89 14.80 12.28
N GLU A 504 -19.43 15.44 13.35
CA GLU A 504 -18.25 16.33 13.30
C GLU A 504 -16.95 15.54 13.09
N SER A 505 -16.82 14.37 13.72
CA SER A 505 -15.68 13.46 13.51
C SER A 505 -15.56 13.03 12.05
N LYS A 506 -16.69 12.74 11.38
CA LYS A 506 -16.70 12.48 9.93
C LYS A 506 -16.05 13.62 9.14
N LEU A 507 -16.30 14.89 9.52
CA LEU A 507 -15.66 16.04 8.89
C LEU A 507 -14.17 16.15 9.26
N VAL A 508 -13.76 15.79 10.49
CA VAL A 508 -12.34 15.78 10.88
C VAL A 508 -11.52 14.83 9.99
N PHE A 509 -12.08 13.66 9.68
CA PHE A 509 -11.53 12.62 8.80
C PHE A 509 -11.80 12.85 7.30
N SER A 510 -12.47 13.94 6.93
CA SER A 510 -12.72 14.27 5.53
C SER A 510 -11.75 15.35 5.01
N PRO A 511 -11.36 15.27 3.72
CA PRO A 511 -10.65 16.35 3.04
C PRO A 511 -11.40 17.71 3.15
N LEU A 512 -10.66 18.83 3.26
CA LEU A 512 -11.18 20.17 3.51
C LEU A 512 -12.17 20.66 2.44
N LEU A 513 -11.77 20.56 1.18
CA LEU A 513 -12.60 20.96 0.05
C LEU A 513 -13.85 20.08 -0.07
N ASN A 514 -13.71 18.77 0.16
CA ASN A 514 -14.83 17.84 0.20
C ASN A 514 -15.87 18.24 1.27
N ARG A 515 -15.42 18.70 2.45
CA ARG A 515 -16.32 19.19 3.50
C ARG A 515 -17.11 20.43 3.08
N PHE A 516 -16.45 21.37 2.40
CA PHE A 516 -17.12 22.59 1.90
C PHE A 516 -18.15 22.27 0.82
N LEU A 517 -17.82 21.35 -0.09
CA LEU A 517 -18.77 20.87 -1.11
C LEU A 517 -19.97 20.15 -0.49
N LYS A 518 -19.77 19.50 0.67
CA LYS A 518 -20.83 18.88 1.48
C LYS A 518 -21.56 19.87 2.41
N GLY A 519 -21.36 21.17 2.23
CA GLY A 519 -22.15 22.22 2.87
C GLY A 519 -21.56 22.79 4.17
N GLU A 520 -20.32 22.44 4.54
CA GLU A 520 -19.66 23.15 5.64
C GLU A 520 -19.41 24.62 5.29
N ASP A 521 -19.74 25.53 6.21
CA ASP A 521 -19.55 26.96 6.04
C ASP A 521 -18.06 27.35 6.05
N PHE A 522 -17.53 27.60 4.86
CA PHE A 522 -16.16 28.07 4.67
C PHE A 522 -15.97 29.57 4.97
N LYS A 523 -17.05 30.36 5.07
CA LYS A 523 -16.99 31.82 5.22
C LYS A 523 -16.85 32.26 6.67
N ASN A 524 -17.52 31.57 7.59
CA ASN A 524 -17.57 31.95 8.99
C ASN A 524 -16.64 31.11 9.89
N ARG A 525 -15.95 30.11 9.34
CA ARG A 525 -14.95 29.31 10.08
C ARG A 525 -13.63 30.06 10.25
N ALA A 526 -12.85 29.68 11.27
CA ALA A 526 -11.47 30.11 11.39
C ALA A 526 -10.61 29.53 10.26
N VAL A 527 -10.00 30.40 9.46
CA VAL A 527 -9.14 30.05 8.33
C VAL A 527 -7.69 29.98 8.76
N LYS A 528 -7.01 28.88 8.42
CA LYS A 528 -5.60 28.63 8.76
C LYS A 528 -4.73 28.71 7.52
N ILE A 529 -3.45 29.07 7.67
CA ILE A 529 -2.46 29.05 6.56
C ILE A 529 -2.43 27.68 5.88
N SER A 530 -2.55 26.60 6.67
CA SER A 530 -2.61 25.23 6.18
C SER A 530 -3.78 24.95 5.23
N ASP A 531 -4.85 25.74 5.26
CA ASP A 531 -6.01 25.52 4.40
C ASP A 531 -5.65 25.73 2.92
N SER A 532 -4.74 26.66 2.63
CA SER A 532 -4.20 26.84 1.26
C SER A 532 -3.50 25.57 0.76
N GLY A 533 -2.61 24.99 1.57
CA GLY A 533 -1.91 23.75 1.22
C GLY A 533 -2.86 22.56 1.09
N ARG A 534 -3.87 22.46 1.97
CA ARG A 534 -4.87 21.38 1.94
C ARG A 534 -5.76 21.47 0.69
N ILE A 535 -6.30 22.66 0.40
CA ILE A 535 -7.08 22.91 -0.82
C ILE A 535 -6.24 22.68 -2.07
N ARG A 536 -4.96 23.09 -2.08
CA ARG A 536 -4.04 22.78 -3.18
C ARG A 536 -3.94 21.28 -3.40
N ASN A 537 -3.60 20.51 -2.36
CA ASN A 537 -3.47 19.06 -2.46
C ASN A 537 -4.76 18.39 -2.94
N GLU A 538 -5.92 18.85 -2.46
CA GLU A 538 -7.22 18.31 -2.87
C GLU A 538 -7.59 18.67 -4.30
N LEU A 539 -7.30 19.90 -4.75
CA LEU A 539 -7.46 20.27 -6.16
C LEU A 539 -6.56 19.44 -7.06
N GLN A 540 -5.32 19.20 -6.63
CA GLN A 540 -4.40 18.33 -7.36
C GLN A 540 -4.91 16.89 -7.43
N THR A 541 -5.72 16.46 -6.47
CA THR A 541 -6.33 15.12 -6.43
C THR A 541 -7.59 15.04 -7.29
N LEU A 542 -8.46 16.04 -7.18
CA LEU A 542 -9.82 15.98 -7.72
C LEU A 542 -9.93 16.64 -9.10
N CYS A 543 -9.06 17.59 -9.43
CA CYS A 543 -9.18 18.41 -10.63
C CYS A 543 -7.98 18.28 -11.57
N THR A 544 -7.19 17.20 -11.51
CA THR A 544 -5.88 17.14 -12.21
C THR A 544 -5.96 17.52 -13.69
N ASP A 545 -6.92 16.98 -14.44
CA ASP A 545 -7.07 17.23 -15.89
C ASP A 545 -7.48 18.68 -16.21
N ALA A 546 -7.95 19.39 -15.18
CA ALA A 546 -8.28 20.80 -15.22
C ALA A 546 -7.16 21.69 -14.69
N LEU A 547 -6.04 21.16 -14.20
CA LEU A 547 -4.92 21.96 -13.69
C LEU A 547 -3.80 22.13 -14.73
N GLU A 548 -3.40 23.37 -14.97
CA GLU A 548 -2.24 23.71 -15.79
C GLU A 548 -1.18 24.41 -14.92
N TYR A 549 0.08 23.98 -15.03
CA TYR A 549 1.18 24.48 -14.19
C TYR A 549 2.09 25.43 -14.97
N PHE A 550 2.27 26.64 -14.46
CA PHE A 550 3.17 27.66 -15.02
C PHE A 550 4.08 28.22 -13.94
N GLY A 551 5.26 27.60 -13.78
CA GLY A 551 6.17 27.92 -12.69
C GLY A 551 5.53 27.63 -11.34
N ASP A 552 5.41 28.65 -10.49
CA ASP A 552 4.79 28.55 -9.16
C ASP A 552 3.26 28.76 -9.18
N LYS A 553 2.67 29.03 -10.36
CA LYS A 553 1.22 29.25 -10.53
C LYS A 553 0.54 27.99 -11.06
N VAL A 554 -0.67 27.74 -10.58
CA VAL A 554 -1.55 26.65 -10.98
C VAL A 554 -2.85 27.27 -11.48
N PHE A 555 -3.24 26.95 -12.72
CA PHE A 555 -4.45 27.43 -13.35
C PHE A 555 -5.50 26.34 -13.34
N LEU A 556 -6.66 26.60 -12.73
CA LEU A 556 -7.80 25.69 -12.76
C LEU A 556 -8.77 26.06 -13.90
N LYS A 557 -8.95 25.13 -14.83
CA LYS A 557 -9.83 25.17 -16.00
C LYS A 557 -11.18 24.49 -15.69
N PHE A 558 -12.18 25.25 -15.27
CA PHE A 558 -13.47 24.68 -14.86
C PHE A 558 -14.16 23.88 -15.97
N ASP A 559 -14.02 24.30 -17.23
CA ASP A 559 -14.54 23.63 -18.42
C ASP A 559 -13.92 22.24 -18.67
N LYS A 560 -12.70 22.00 -18.16
CA LYS A 560 -12.02 20.71 -18.24
C LYS A 560 -12.34 19.77 -17.08
N ILE A 561 -13.09 20.22 -16.06
CA ILE A 561 -13.45 19.36 -14.92
C ILE A 561 -14.52 18.35 -15.39
N PRO A 562 -14.26 17.04 -15.36
CA PRO A 562 -15.25 16.04 -15.76
C PRO A 562 -16.50 16.11 -14.88
N THR A 563 -17.68 15.99 -15.50
CA THR A 563 -18.96 15.96 -14.77
C THR A 563 -19.10 14.74 -13.86
N ALA A 564 -18.32 13.68 -14.13
CA ALA A 564 -18.18 12.53 -13.26
C ALA A 564 -17.38 12.83 -11.98
N THR A 565 -16.56 13.88 -11.98
CA THR A 565 -15.79 14.30 -10.80
C THR A 565 -16.54 15.33 -9.98
N PHE A 566 -17.07 16.36 -10.63
CA PHE A 566 -17.97 17.33 -10.02
C PHE A 566 -19.15 17.60 -10.94
N SER A 567 -20.35 17.42 -10.42
CA SER A 567 -21.58 17.87 -11.09
C SER A 567 -21.55 19.37 -11.36
N GLY A 568 -22.39 19.86 -12.28
CA GLY A 568 -22.43 21.28 -12.62
C GLY A 568 -22.68 22.20 -11.42
N ASP A 569 -23.44 21.74 -10.42
CA ASP A 569 -23.69 22.50 -9.20
C ASP A 569 -22.54 22.43 -8.20
N GLU A 570 -21.84 21.28 -8.11
CA GLU A 570 -20.59 21.18 -7.34
C GLU A 570 -19.50 22.05 -7.95
N GLN A 571 -19.38 22.16 -9.27
CA GLN A 571 -18.41 23.04 -9.94
C GLN A 571 -18.68 24.52 -9.64
N LYS A 572 -19.95 24.96 -9.64
CA LYS A 572 -20.33 26.32 -9.22
C LYS A 572 -19.97 26.57 -7.75
N THR A 573 -20.20 25.58 -6.90
CA THR A 573 -19.88 25.66 -5.47
C THR A 573 -18.37 25.73 -5.27
N LEU A 574 -17.60 24.89 -5.94
CA LEU A 574 -16.14 24.90 -5.98
C LEU A 574 -15.60 26.27 -6.39
N ARG A 575 -16.11 26.83 -7.49
CA ARG A 575 -15.73 28.17 -7.95
C ARG A 575 -16.00 29.24 -6.90
N THR A 576 -17.15 29.16 -6.23
CA THR A 576 -17.52 30.10 -5.15
C THR A 576 -16.55 30.00 -3.97
N ILE A 577 -16.18 28.78 -3.56
CA ILE A 577 -15.22 28.53 -2.48
C ILE A 577 -13.86 29.13 -2.85
N LEU A 578 -13.31 28.78 -4.01
CA LEU A 578 -11.97 29.20 -4.43
C LEU A 578 -11.87 30.72 -4.62
N LEU A 579 -12.88 31.35 -5.23
CA LEU A 579 -12.95 32.80 -5.36
C LEU A 579 -12.96 33.51 -4.01
N TRP A 580 -13.69 32.96 -3.03
CA TRP A 580 -13.73 33.54 -1.69
C TRP A 580 -12.36 33.45 -1.01
N TYR A 581 -11.67 32.30 -1.08
CA TYR A 581 -10.33 32.16 -0.50
C TYR A 581 -9.31 33.07 -1.18
N LYS A 582 -9.30 33.15 -2.52
CA LYS A 582 -8.40 34.05 -3.27
C LYS A 582 -8.66 35.52 -2.95
N LYS A 583 -9.93 35.92 -2.73
CA LYS A 583 -10.30 37.30 -2.36
C LYS A 583 -9.91 37.65 -0.93
N ASN A 584 -10.16 36.78 0.04
CA ASN A 584 -9.98 37.08 1.46
C ASN A 584 -8.56 36.75 1.97
N TYR A 585 -7.85 35.82 1.32
CA TYR A 585 -6.50 35.37 1.69
C TYR A 585 -5.55 35.37 0.48
N PRO A 586 -5.39 36.51 -0.23
CA PRO A 586 -4.71 36.57 -1.52
C PRO A 586 -3.25 36.10 -1.47
N MET A 587 -2.52 36.39 -0.37
CA MET A 587 -1.13 35.94 -0.23
C MET A 587 -1.02 34.42 -0.09
N TRP A 588 -1.98 33.76 0.54
CA TRP A 588 -1.92 32.30 0.74
C TRP A 588 -2.34 31.54 -0.50
N PHE A 589 -3.22 32.12 -1.32
CA PHE A 589 -3.74 31.55 -2.57
C PHE A 589 -3.09 32.20 -3.80
N GLU A 590 -1.95 32.84 -3.65
CA GLU A 590 -1.23 33.49 -4.75
C GLU A 590 -0.83 32.46 -5.83
N TRP A 591 -0.64 31.20 -5.44
CA TRP A 591 -0.34 30.11 -6.36
C TRP A 591 -1.50 29.75 -7.29
N LEU A 592 -2.76 30.12 -6.98
CA LEU A 592 -3.94 29.67 -7.71
C LEU A 592 -4.49 30.76 -8.64
N GLU A 593 -4.64 30.42 -9.91
CA GLU A 593 -5.39 31.20 -10.91
C GLU A 593 -6.63 30.41 -11.37
N LEU A 594 -7.73 31.13 -11.61
CA LEU A 594 -9.00 30.55 -12.03
C LEU A 594 -9.28 31.05 -13.44
N SER A 595 -9.37 30.15 -14.42
CA SER A 595 -9.81 30.57 -15.76
C SER A 595 -11.31 30.77 -15.78
N GLU A 596 -11.77 31.56 -16.75
CA GLU A 596 -13.20 31.77 -16.98
C GLU A 596 -13.97 30.48 -17.25
#